data_AF-A0A6P0R704-F1
#
_entry.id   AF-A0A6P0R704-F1
#
_cell.length_a   1.000
_cell.length_b   1.000
_cell.length_c   1.000
_cell.angle_alpha   90.00
_cell.angle_beta   90.00
_cell.angle_gamma   90.00
#
_symmetry.space_group_name_H-M   'P 1'
#
loop_
_entity.id
_entity.type
_entity.pdbx_description
1 polymer ?
#
loop_
_entity_poly.entity_id
_entity_poly.type
_entity_poly.pdbx_seq_one_letter_code
_entity_poly.pdbx_strand_id
1 'polypeptide(L)'
;MALWSVIVYGRTKEADYRFLAIPDDFGEEEQNWARKYIHGTTVNREKLLGNPRWSLFKNHQHCVFGVTCMVQELVGSERKYEYMAKDGGRRSLHIFVGYVAQINKDFNSLRILPVLENLDFFKYRDLFTSLEKLWHLKSYQLINRKIDEYPYNFKLPNETELRGNTDVSNKFISPNFIPCLEGENKVLILPNEQEHRHNLWENCCKFFDYPHQYIPLSLCLGFPEKKDVLDGPFLNATAFDAKSPKRKSKELNEPSKITEPDKKYPSHDSYIKRLLFSPSWGYLIRIFLISIVIFSILFLAGTIVTSQLTGAIVSQLTGAIVISLLIAFYLGTKI
;
A
#
# COMPACT_ATOMS: atom_id res chain seq x y z
N MET A 1 2.45 18.66 -11.60
CA MET A 1 3.11 18.40 -10.29
C MET A 1 2.11 17.72 -9.38
N ALA A 2 2.42 16.54 -8.84
CA ALA A 2 1.53 15.86 -7.90
C ALA A 2 1.33 16.67 -6.61
N LEU A 3 0.06 16.82 -6.22
CA LEU A 3 -0.34 17.34 -4.92
C LEU A 3 -0.39 16.19 -3.92
N TRP A 4 -0.16 16.51 -2.66
CA TRP A 4 -0.07 15.57 -1.57
C TRP A 4 -1.14 15.90 -0.51
N SER A 5 -1.62 14.87 0.17
CA SER A 5 -2.49 14.95 1.33
C SER A 5 -1.78 14.37 2.56
N VAL A 6 -2.33 14.61 3.75
CA VAL A 6 -1.76 14.22 5.03
C VAL A 6 -2.30 12.86 5.47
N ILE A 7 -1.42 12.03 6.04
CA ILE A 7 -1.82 10.81 6.73
C ILE A 7 -1.11 10.74 8.08
N VAL A 8 -1.88 10.52 9.15
CA VAL A 8 -1.36 10.40 10.51
C VAL A 8 -2.02 9.23 11.20
N TYR A 9 -1.21 8.36 11.78
CA TYR A 9 -1.67 7.20 12.54
C TYR A 9 -0.90 7.10 13.84
N GLY A 10 -1.61 6.99 14.96
CA GLY A 10 -0.95 6.95 16.26
C GLY A 10 -1.93 6.82 17.41
N ARG A 11 -1.38 6.88 18.62
CA ARG A 11 -2.13 6.99 19.86
C ARG A 11 -2.12 8.43 20.32
N THR A 12 -3.16 8.81 21.04
CA THR A 12 -3.16 10.05 21.83
C THR A 12 -2.97 9.72 23.30
N LYS A 13 -3.01 10.74 24.17
CA LYS A 13 -2.95 10.55 25.62
C LYS A 13 -4.01 9.56 26.14
N GLU A 14 -5.20 9.59 25.54
CA GLU A 14 -6.39 8.91 26.05
C GLU A 14 -6.94 7.84 25.08
N ALA A 15 -6.41 7.70 23.85
CA ALA A 15 -6.91 6.73 22.88
C ALA A 15 -5.84 5.81 22.30
N ASP A 16 -6.25 4.57 22.03
CA ASP A 16 -5.47 3.57 21.31
C ASP A 16 -5.29 3.91 19.82
N TYR A 17 -4.42 3.13 19.16
CA TYR A 17 -3.96 3.40 17.80
C TYR A 17 -5.11 3.56 16.81
N ARG A 18 -5.10 4.66 16.07
CA ARG A 18 -6.06 4.95 15.02
C ARG A 18 -5.50 5.96 14.02
N PHE A 19 -6.18 6.09 12.89
CA PHE A 19 -5.99 7.23 12.02
C PHE A 19 -6.49 8.49 12.72
N LEU A 20 -5.63 9.51 12.73
CA LEU A 20 -5.90 10.85 13.23
C LEU A 20 -6.20 11.81 12.06
N ALA A 21 -5.55 11.57 10.93
CA ALA A 21 -5.73 12.28 9.68
C ALA A 21 -5.57 11.31 8.51
N ILE A 22 -6.41 11.44 7.48
CA ILE A 22 -6.34 10.70 6.22
C ILE A 22 -6.66 11.61 5.03
N PRO A 23 -6.30 11.21 3.81
CA PRO A 23 -6.83 11.84 2.60
C PRO A 23 -8.36 11.78 2.52
N ASP A 24 -8.96 12.74 1.83
CA ASP A 24 -10.41 12.84 1.62
C ASP A 24 -11.00 11.71 0.76
N ASP A 25 -10.16 11.03 -0.04
CA ASP A 25 -10.53 9.88 -0.86
C ASP A 25 -10.27 8.52 -0.20
N PHE A 26 -9.84 8.48 1.08
CA PHE A 26 -9.55 7.21 1.76
C PHE A 26 -10.81 6.53 2.31
N GLY A 27 -11.26 5.49 1.61
CA GLY A 27 -12.25 4.54 2.09
C GLY A 27 -11.67 3.54 3.10
N GLU A 28 -12.49 2.55 3.46
CA GLU A 28 -12.09 1.49 4.39
C GLU A 28 -10.96 0.63 3.83
N GLU A 29 -10.95 0.39 2.51
CA GLU A 29 -9.93 -0.40 1.84
C GLU A 29 -8.56 0.29 1.87
N GLU A 30 -8.50 1.58 1.53
CA GLU A 30 -7.27 2.39 1.56
C GLU A 30 -6.71 2.49 2.99
N GLN A 31 -7.61 2.66 3.97
CA GLN A 31 -7.22 2.67 5.38
C GLN A 31 -6.66 1.32 5.83
N ASN A 32 -7.29 0.20 5.47
CA ASN A 32 -6.81 -1.14 5.80
C ASN A 32 -5.45 -1.42 5.14
N TRP A 33 -5.31 -1.05 3.86
CA TRP A 33 -4.07 -1.14 3.10
C TRP A 33 -2.94 -0.33 3.76
N ALA A 34 -3.16 0.95 4.07
CA ALA A 34 -2.14 1.77 4.71
C ALA A 34 -1.81 1.28 6.12
N ARG A 35 -2.81 0.85 6.90
CA ARG A 35 -2.62 0.35 8.26
C ARG A 35 -1.70 -0.87 8.30
N LYS A 36 -1.78 -1.77 7.32
CA LYS A 36 -0.87 -2.92 7.20
C LYS A 36 0.60 -2.47 7.23
N TYR A 37 1.00 -1.52 6.39
CA TYR A 37 2.39 -1.04 6.31
C TYR A 37 2.78 -0.23 7.54
N ILE A 38 1.89 0.66 8.00
CA ILE A 38 2.11 1.49 9.18
C ILE A 38 2.28 0.62 10.44
N HIS A 39 1.55 -0.47 10.61
CA HIS A 39 1.76 -1.37 11.73
C HIS A 39 3.10 -2.09 11.64
N GLY A 40 3.50 -2.46 10.42
CA GLY A 40 4.81 -3.06 10.16
C GLY A 40 5.98 -2.20 10.63
N THR A 41 5.85 -0.88 10.62
CA THR A 41 6.91 0.03 11.11
C THR A 41 6.91 0.21 12.64
N THR A 42 5.94 -0.34 13.38
CA THR A 42 5.84 -0.20 14.85
C THR A 42 6.38 -1.38 15.65
N VAL A 43 6.85 -2.45 14.98
CA VAL A 43 7.45 -3.63 15.62
C VAL A 43 8.64 -3.22 16.51
N ASN A 44 8.81 -3.78 17.70
CA ASN A 44 9.91 -3.37 18.61
C ASN A 44 9.95 -1.85 18.83
N ARG A 45 8.81 -1.26 19.20
CA ARG A 45 8.59 0.20 19.35
C ARG A 45 9.59 0.89 20.27
N GLU A 46 10.10 0.18 21.27
CA GLU A 46 11.13 0.64 22.20
C GLU A 46 12.45 0.97 21.49
N LYS A 47 12.71 0.36 20.33
CA LYS A 47 13.87 0.64 19.49
C LYS A 47 13.66 1.81 18.51
N LEU A 48 12.51 2.51 18.54
CA LEU A 48 12.29 3.71 17.71
C LEU A 48 13.05 4.93 18.24
N LEU A 49 13.41 4.95 19.53
CA LEU A 49 14.13 6.06 20.13
C LEU A 49 15.50 6.24 19.45
N GLY A 50 15.72 7.42 18.86
CA GLY A 50 16.92 7.76 18.09
C GLY A 50 17.01 7.05 16.73
N ASN A 51 16.02 6.23 16.37
CA ASN A 51 16.03 5.37 15.20
C ASN A 51 14.66 5.41 14.50
N PRO A 52 14.31 6.56 13.90
CA PRO A 52 13.07 6.68 13.12
C PRO A 52 13.08 5.72 11.93
N ARG A 53 11.90 5.24 11.56
CA ARG A 53 11.72 4.32 10.43
C ARG A 53 11.02 5.01 9.28
N TRP A 54 11.69 5.02 8.14
CA TRP A 54 11.24 5.71 6.95
C TRP A 54 10.59 4.71 6.02
N SER A 55 9.35 4.95 5.64
CA SER A 55 8.59 4.03 4.81
C SER A 55 8.05 4.72 3.57
N LEU A 56 8.04 3.96 2.48
CA LEU A 56 7.48 4.34 1.21
C LEU A 56 6.75 3.12 0.65
N PHE A 57 5.45 3.19 0.50
CA PHE A 57 4.65 2.08 -0.01
C PHE A 57 3.56 2.59 -0.92
N LYS A 58 3.27 1.80 -1.95
CA LYS A 58 2.41 2.24 -3.04
C LYS A 58 1.61 1.08 -3.62
N ASN A 59 0.38 1.38 -4.03
CA ASN A 59 -0.48 0.49 -4.81
C ASN A 59 -0.66 1.08 -6.23
N HIS A 60 -1.78 0.82 -6.90
CA HIS A 60 -2.05 1.36 -8.24
C HIS A 60 -2.67 2.78 -8.24
N GLN A 61 -3.17 3.27 -7.10
CA GLN A 61 -3.85 4.56 -6.95
C GLN A 61 -3.09 5.57 -6.08
N HIS A 62 -2.39 5.12 -5.04
CA HIS A 62 -1.79 5.95 -4.01
C HIS A 62 -0.35 5.55 -3.72
N CYS A 63 0.45 6.55 -3.39
CA CYS A 63 1.78 6.39 -2.83
C CYS A 63 1.85 7.10 -1.47
N VAL A 64 2.27 6.39 -0.44
CA VAL A 64 2.44 6.92 0.92
C VAL A 64 3.92 7.00 1.24
N PHE A 65 4.37 8.20 1.60
CA PHE A 65 5.68 8.46 2.19
C PHE A 65 5.49 8.89 3.64
N GLY A 66 6.17 8.25 4.58
CA GLY A 66 6.08 8.68 5.97
C GLY A 66 7.13 8.10 6.89
N VAL A 67 7.16 8.64 8.09
CA VAL A 67 8.11 8.26 9.15
C VAL A 67 7.38 7.79 10.39
N THR A 68 7.87 6.71 10.98
CA THR A 68 7.49 6.26 12.32
C THR A 68 8.58 6.61 13.29
N CYS A 69 8.24 7.39 14.33
CA CYS A 69 9.20 7.89 15.30
C CYS A 69 8.54 8.13 16.65
N MET A 70 9.34 8.43 17.66
CA MET A 70 8.83 8.86 18.95
C MET A 70 8.27 10.27 18.82
N VAL A 71 7.10 10.54 19.42
CA VAL A 71 6.46 11.87 19.33
C VAL A 71 7.39 12.97 19.84
N GLN A 72 8.20 12.68 20.87
CA GLN A 72 9.21 13.61 21.39
C GLN A 72 10.25 14.07 20.35
N GLU A 73 10.55 13.25 19.34
CA GLU A 73 11.52 13.58 18.28
C GLU A 73 10.93 14.58 17.29
N LEU A 74 9.61 14.56 17.12
CA LEU A 74 8.87 15.51 16.29
C LEU A 74 8.64 16.84 17.02
N VAL A 75 8.17 16.80 18.27
CA VAL A 75 7.89 18.02 19.03
C VAL A 75 9.14 18.71 19.58
N GLY A 76 10.28 18.02 19.56
CA GLY A 76 11.54 18.51 20.11
C GLY A 76 11.52 18.66 21.63
N SER A 77 12.44 19.48 22.14
CA SER A 77 12.59 19.76 23.58
C SER A 77 11.69 20.88 24.09
N GLU A 78 10.74 21.36 23.28
CA GLU A 78 9.83 22.43 23.68
C GLU A 78 8.90 21.96 24.80
N ARG A 79 9.10 22.49 26.02
CA ARG A 79 8.32 22.12 27.22
C ARG A 79 6.82 22.17 27.01
N LYS A 80 6.32 23.11 26.18
CA LYS A 80 4.89 23.22 25.90
C LYS A 80 4.30 21.97 25.24
N TYR A 81 5.08 21.14 24.55
CA TYR A 81 4.59 19.94 23.87
C TYR A 81 5.00 18.64 24.57
N GLU A 82 5.64 18.71 25.74
CA GLU A 82 6.03 17.50 26.49
C GLU A 82 4.82 16.62 26.81
N TYR A 83 3.64 17.23 27.01
CA TYR A 83 2.39 16.50 27.25
C TYR A 83 1.95 15.64 26.05
N MET A 84 2.41 15.95 24.83
CA MET A 84 2.10 15.17 23.64
C MET A 84 2.95 13.90 23.55
N ALA A 85 4.14 13.92 24.15
CA ALA A 85 5.10 12.83 24.05
C ALA A 85 4.77 11.62 24.92
N LYS A 86 3.81 11.73 25.85
CA LYS A 86 3.50 10.68 26.84
C LYS A 86 2.00 10.41 26.93
N ASP A 87 1.64 9.16 27.18
CA ASP A 87 0.25 8.78 27.47
C ASP A 87 -0.16 9.08 28.92
N GLY A 88 -1.43 8.82 29.26
CA GLY A 88 -1.93 8.98 30.64
C GLY A 88 -1.16 8.16 31.69
N GLY A 89 -0.47 7.08 31.27
CA GLY A 89 0.41 6.26 32.10
C GLY A 89 1.89 6.68 32.05
N ARG A 90 2.21 7.86 31.50
CA ARG A 90 3.57 8.41 31.31
C ARG A 90 4.47 7.59 30.37
N ARG A 91 3.92 6.67 29.57
CA ARG A 91 4.69 5.91 28.58
C ARG A 91 4.92 6.78 27.36
N SER A 92 6.12 6.72 26.80
CA SER A 92 6.45 7.47 25.60
C SER A 92 5.62 7.02 24.41
N LEU A 93 5.05 7.98 23.69
CA LEU A 93 4.23 7.76 22.52
C LEU A 93 5.09 7.75 21.26
N HIS A 94 4.67 6.93 20.30
CA HIS A 94 5.17 6.98 18.93
C HIS A 94 4.01 7.16 17.97
N ILE A 95 4.35 7.64 16.78
CA ILE A 95 3.40 8.04 15.77
C ILE A 95 3.97 7.75 14.40
N PHE A 96 3.07 7.45 13.45
CA PHE A 96 3.36 7.52 12.04
C PHE A 96 2.80 8.83 11.49
N VAL A 97 3.66 9.58 10.82
CA VAL A 97 3.31 10.83 10.14
C VAL A 97 3.81 10.74 8.70
N GLY A 98 2.94 11.04 7.76
CA GLY A 98 3.25 10.90 6.34
C GLY A 98 2.42 11.81 5.44
N TYR A 99 2.73 11.68 4.16
CA TYR A 99 2.04 12.30 3.05
C TYR A 99 1.62 11.23 2.04
N VAL A 100 0.49 11.45 1.39
CA VAL A 100 -0.06 10.59 0.35
C VAL A 100 -0.12 11.37 -0.95
N ALA A 101 0.29 10.77 -2.07
CA ALA A 101 0.05 11.29 -3.42
C ALA A 101 -0.83 10.32 -4.20
N GLN A 102 -1.67 10.87 -5.08
CA GLN A 102 -2.35 10.08 -6.10
C GLN A 102 -1.39 9.75 -7.25
N ILE A 103 -1.48 8.52 -7.74
CA ILE A 103 -0.72 8.03 -8.88
C ILE A 103 -1.43 8.46 -10.14
N ASN A 104 -0.82 9.42 -10.83
CA ASN A 104 -1.28 9.95 -12.08
C ASN A 104 -0.06 10.29 -12.96
N LYS A 105 -0.30 10.84 -14.15
CA LYS A 105 0.77 11.25 -15.09
C LYS A 105 1.77 12.27 -14.50
N ASP A 106 1.39 12.99 -13.45
CA ASP A 106 2.16 14.03 -12.79
C ASP A 106 2.94 13.51 -11.56
N PHE A 107 2.75 12.24 -11.22
CA PHE A 107 3.42 11.57 -10.11
C PHE A 107 4.90 11.32 -10.43
N ASN A 108 5.76 11.75 -9.51
CA ASN A 108 7.20 11.51 -9.54
C ASN A 108 7.67 11.33 -8.10
N SER A 109 8.05 10.11 -7.76
CA SER A 109 8.47 9.72 -6.41
C SER A 109 9.89 10.19 -6.07
N LEU A 110 10.74 10.46 -7.07
CA LEU A 110 12.09 11.00 -6.84
C LEU A 110 12.06 12.37 -6.14
N ARG A 111 10.94 13.10 -6.23
CA ARG A 111 10.72 14.34 -5.47
C ARG A 111 10.71 14.17 -3.96
N ILE A 112 10.58 12.93 -3.47
CA ILE A 112 10.65 12.61 -2.04
C ILE A 112 12.10 12.48 -1.58
N LEU A 113 13.04 12.14 -2.47
CA LEU A 113 14.44 11.88 -2.12
C LEU A 113 15.09 13.02 -1.31
N PRO A 114 14.87 14.32 -1.61
CA PRO A 114 15.46 15.42 -0.84
C PRO A 114 15.00 15.52 0.62
N VAL A 115 13.86 14.90 0.97
CA VAL A 115 13.31 14.91 2.34
C VAL A 115 13.51 13.58 3.07
N LEU A 116 14.20 12.62 2.45
CA LEU A 116 14.61 11.38 3.10
C LEU A 116 15.49 11.69 4.33
N GLU A 117 15.22 11.02 5.44
CA GLU A 117 15.98 11.17 6.70
C GLU A 117 15.92 12.57 7.34
N ASN A 118 15.16 13.50 6.76
CA ASN A 118 14.95 14.83 7.30
C ASN A 118 13.69 14.87 8.18
N LEU A 119 13.83 14.55 9.48
CA LEU A 119 12.70 14.61 10.42
C LEU A 119 12.07 16.00 10.51
N ASP A 120 12.86 17.07 10.32
CA ASP A 120 12.37 18.46 10.39
C ASP A 120 11.32 18.76 9.31
N PHE A 121 11.36 18.06 8.19
CA PHE A 121 10.31 18.12 7.17
C PHE A 121 8.91 17.75 7.70
N PHE A 122 8.85 16.83 8.67
CA PHE A 122 7.61 16.43 9.33
C PHE A 122 7.27 17.27 10.57
N LYS A 123 8.17 18.15 11.00
CA LYS A 123 7.92 19.11 12.10
C LYS A 123 7.08 20.31 11.66
N TYR A 124 6.44 20.24 10.49
CA TYR A 124 5.68 21.34 9.90
C TYR A 124 4.48 21.73 10.77
N ARG A 125 4.32 23.05 10.97
CA ARG A 125 3.32 23.65 11.87
C ARG A 125 1.89 23.24 11.56
N ASP A 126 1.51 23.11 10.29
CA ASP A 126 0.08 22.89 9.95
C ASP A 126 -0.40 21.47 10.27
N LEU A 127 0.50 20.50 10.14
CA LEU A 127 0.23 19.11 10.49
C LEU A 127 0.18 18.94 12.01
N PHE A 128 1.11 19.56 12.74
CA PHE A 128 1.14 19.52 14.21
C PHE A 128 0.03 20.33 14.88
N THR A 129 -0.32 21.51 14.37
CA THR A 129 -1.36 22.37 14.98
C THR A 129 -2.73 21.71 14.93
N SER A 130 -3.00 20.95 13.87
CA SER A 130 -4.24 20.19 13.74
C SER A 130 -4.24 18.96 14.66
N LEU A 131 -3.09 18.28 14.81
CA LEU A 131 -2.90 17.16 15.74
C LEU A 131 -2.94 17.58 17.22
N GLU A 132 -2.50 18.79 17.55
CA GLU A 132 -2.49 19.33 18.92
C GLU A 132 -3.91 19.31 19.52
N LYS A 133 -4.90 19.76 18.74
CA LYS A 133 -6.31 19.73 19.14
C LYS A 133 -6.80 18.31 19.42
N LEU A 134 -6.33 17.31 18.66
CA LEU A 134 -6.70 15.90 18.84
C LEU A 134 -6.12 15.32 20.12
N TRP A 135 -4.94 15.78 20.51
CA TRP A 135 -4.20 15.26 21.66
C TRP A 135 -4.86 15.58 23.00
N HIS A 136 -5.69 16.62 23.05
CA HIS A 136 -6.46 17.01 24.23
C HIS A 136 -7.78 16.25 24.38
N LEU A 137 -8.22 15.49 23.38
CA LEU A 137 -9.52 14.81 23.41
C LEU A 137 -9.45 13.51 24.22
N LYS A 138 -10.51 13.25 24.99
CA LYS A 138 -10.69 12.00 25.76
C LYS A 138 -11.06 10.83 24.85
N SER A 139 -10.85 9.60 25.34
CA SER A 139 -11.14 8.35 24.61
C SER A 139 -12.52 8.31 23.96
N TYR A 140 -13.58 8.63 24.72
CA TYR A 140 -14.96 8.61 24.23
C TYR A 140 -15.24 9.70 23.18
N GLN A 141 -14.54 10.84 23.27
CA GLN A 141 -14.64 11.91 22.27
C GLN A 141 -13.97 11.49 20.97
N LEU A 142 -12.88 10.72 21.06
CA LEU A 142 -12.20 10.19 19.88
C LEU A 142 -12.97 9.03 19.24
N ILE A 143 -13.58 8.14 20.03
CA ILE A 143 -14.35 6.98 19.52
C ILE A 143 -15.53 7.43 18.64
N ASN A 144 -16.23 8.50 19.05
CA ASN A 144 -17.43 8.96 18.35
C ASN A 144 -17.15 10.01 17.26
N ARG A 145 -15.88 10.36 17.04
CA ARG A 145 -15.49 11.39 16.08
C ARG A 145 -15.16 10.77 14.73
N LYS A 146 -15.56 11.45 13.65
CA LYS A 146 -15.07 11.20 12.30
C LYS A 146 -13.55 11.47 12.24
N ILE A 147 -12.82 10.64 11.51
CA ILE A 147 -11.40 10.88 11.23
C ILE A 147 -11.30 12.18 10.43
N ASP A 148 -10.26 12.99 10.69
CA ASP A 148 -10.06 14.23 9.94
C ASP A 148 -9.61 13.90 8.52
N GLU A 149 -10.37 14.37 7.54
CA GLU A 149 -10.10 14.23 6.11
C GLU A 149 -9.35 15.46 5.60
N TYR A 150 -8.28 15.25 4.84
CA TYR A 150 -7.43 16.30 4.29
C TYR A 150 -7.42 16.25 2.75
N PRO A 151 -7.62 17.39 2.07
CA PRO A 151 -7.54 17.43 0.62
C PRO A 151 -6.10 17.37 0.12
N TYR A 152 -5.93 16.97 -1.14
CA TYR A 152 -4.64 17.01 -1.84
C TYR A 152 -4.29 18.45 -2.25
N ASN A 153 -3.69 19.21 -1.35
CA ASN A 153 -3.29 20.61 -1.59
C ASN A 153 -1.82 20.90 -1.29
N PHE A 154 -1.11 19.97 -0.66
CA PHE A 154 0.29 20.16 -0.26
C PHE A 154 1.22 19.93 -1.45
N LYS A 155 2.23 20.81 -1.58
CA LYS A 155 3.31 20.64 -2.55
C LYS A 155 4.58 20.30 -1.79
N LEU A 156 5.25 19.22 -2.21
CA LEU A 156 6.59 18.94 -1.72
C LEU A 156 7.54 20.10 -2.06
N PRO A 157 8.50 20.43 -1.18
CA PRO A 157 9.53 21.44 -1.46
C PRO A 157 10.29 21.08 -2.74
N ASN A 158 10.70 22.07 -3.51
CA ASN A 158 11.50 21.83 -4.71
C ASN A 158 12.95 21.46 -4.34
N GLU A 159 13.63 20.68 -5.19
CA GLU A 159 15.05 20.30 -5.02
C GLU A 159 15.98 21.50 -4.77
N THR A 160 15.66 22.67 -5.33
CA THR A 160 16.44 23.91 -5.16
C THR A 160 16.30 24.54 -3.78
N GLU A 161 15.21 24.28 -3.05
CA GLU A 161 14.95 24.86 -1.72
C GLU A 161 15.60 24.06 -0.59
N LEU A 162 15.84 22.76 -0.80
CA LEU A 162 16.49 21.86 0.15
C LEU A 162 18.01 21.74 -0.04
N ARG A 163 18.59 22.60 -0.89
CA ARG A 163 20.01 22.57 -1.30
C ARG A 163 20.99 23.11 -0.24
N GLY A 164 20.80 22.70 1.01
CA GLY A 164 21.80 22.78 2.06
C GLY A 164 22.31 21.38 2.38
N ASN A 165 23.51 21.03 1.92
CA ASN A 165 24.31 19.86 2.33
C ASN A 165 24.03 18.47 1.75
N THR A 166 23.60 18.32 0.50
CA THR A 166 23.82 17.04 -0.21
C THR A 166 24.46 17.27 -1.56
N ASP A 167 25.73 17.69 -1.53
CA ASP A 167 26.67 17.44 -2.62
C ASP A 167 27.08 15.94 -2.58
N VAL A 168 26.08 15.05 -2.64
CA VAL A 168 26.33 13.63 -2.90
C VAL A 168 26.41 13.53 -4.41
N SER A 169 27.60 13.85 -4.93
CA SER A 169 27.94 13.64 -6.31
C SER A 169 27.45 12.27 -6.77
N ASN A 170 26.71 12.25 -7.88
CA ASN A 170 26.21 11.11 -8.65
C ASN A 170 27.28 10.02 -8.95
N LYS A 171 27.74 9.30 -7.94
CA LYS A 171 28.57 8.11 -8.08
C LYS A 171 27.96 7.01 -7.23
N PHE A 172 27.84 5.84 -7.86
CA PHE A 172 27.36 4.57 -7.31
C PHE A 172 25.86 4.29 -7.42
N ILE A 173 25.38 4.23 -8.66
CA ILE A 173 24.24 3.38 -8.99
C ILE A 173 24.76 2.28 -9.88
N SER A 174 24.89 1.08 -9.33
CA SER A 174 24.94 -0.11 -10.18
C SER A 174 23.57 -0.22 -10.87
N PRO A 175 23.50 -0.18 -12.21
CA PRO A 175 22.24 -0.17 -12.96
C PRO A 175 21.41 -1.47 -12.82
N ASN A 176 21.90 -2.46 -12.05
CA ASN A 176 21.35 -3.82 -12.02
C ASN A 176 20.63 -4.19 -10.71
N PHE A 177 20.36 -3.22 -9.82
CA PHE A 177 19.68 -3.52 -8.55
C PHE A 177 18.16 -3.34 -8.67
N ILE A 178 17.45 -4.46 -8.82
CA ILE A 178 15.99 -4.50 -8.96
C ILE A 178 15.36 -4.70 -7.57
N PRO A 179 14.43 -3.84 -7.12
CA PRO A 179 13.73 -4.05 -5.85
C PRO A 179 12.74 -5.21 -5.96
N CYS A 180 12.40 -5.83 -4.83
CA CYS A 180 11.40 -6.89 -4.80
C CYS A 180 9.99 -6.32 -4.96
N LEU A 181 9.21 -6.91 -5.87
CA LEU A 181 7.84 -6.50 -6.18
C LEU A 181 6.83 -7.32 -5.38
N GLU A 182 5.63 -6.76 -5.15
CA GLU A 182 4.54 -7.55 -4.57
C GLU A 182 4.18 -8.74 -5.47
N GLY A 183 4.17 -9.94 -4.88
CA GLY A 183 3.93 -11.21 -5.58
C GLY A 183 5.16 -12.10 -5.80
N GLU A 184 6.39 -11.57 -5.69
CA GLU A 184 7.62 -12.35 -5.95
C GLU A 184 7.98 -13.37 -4.85
N ASN A 185 7.21 -13.41 -3.75
CA ASN A 185 7.50 -14.16 -2.52
C ASN A 185 8.95 -14.00 -2.01
N LYS A 186 9.55 -12.84 -2.26
CA LYS A 186 10.93 -12.50 -1.90
C LYS A 186 10.96 -11.17 -1.19
N VAL A 187 11.89 -11.07 -0.25
CA VAL A 187 12.19 -9.85 0.49
C VAL A 187 13.66 -9.55 0.35
N LEU A 188 13.96 -8.30 0.06
CA LEU A 188 15.29 -7.76 -0.06
C LEU A 188 15.65 -7.01 1.23
N ILE A 189 16.74 -7.45 1.87
CA ILE A 189 17.22 -6.88 3.13
C ILE A 189 18.66 -6.43 2.98
N LEU A 190 18.92 -5.15 3.25
CA LEU A 190 20.25 -4.53 3.23
C LEU A 190 20.71 -4.14 4.65
N PRO A 191 22.02 -3.98 4.89
CA PRO A 191 22.54 -3.33 6.09
C PRO A 191 21.95 -1.93 6.28
N ASN A 192 21.71 -1.52 7.52
CA ASN A 192 21.18 -0.18 7.82
C ASN A 192 22.26 0.93 7.84
N GLU A 193 23.09 0.98 6.82
CA GLU A 193 24.12 2.00 6.63
C GLU A 193 23.62 3.11 5.69
N GLN A 194 24.16 4.32 5.82
CA GLN A 194 23.69 5.49 5.06
C GLN A 194 23.71 5.26 3.54
N GLU A 195 24.78 4.69 3.01
CA GLU A 195 24.91 4.37 1.58
C GLU A 195 23.84 3.36 1.13
N HIS A 196 23.66 2.29 1.90
CA HIS A 196 22.66 1.26 1.61
C HIS A 196 21.22 1.79 1.67
N ARG A 197 20.91 2.67 2.64
CA ARG A 197 19.60 3.33 2.76
C ARG A 197 19.33 4.23 1.56
N HIS A 198 20.28 5.09 1.21
CA HIS A 198 20.17 5.99 0.08
C HIS A 198 19.99 5.23 -1.24
N ASN A 199 20.87 4.24 -1.50
CA ASN A 199 20.82 3.45 -2.73
C ASN A 199 19.52 2.63 -2.84
N LEU A 200 19.04 2.05 -1.74
CA LEU A 200 17.78 1.30 -1.75
C LEU A 200 16.60 2.23 -2.02
N TRP A 201 16.57 3.40 -1.39
CA TRP A 201 15.52 4.39 -1.56
C TRP A 201 15.45 4.91 -2.99
N GLU A 202 16.58 5.36 -3.52
CA GLU A 202 16.66 5.92 -4.87
C GLU A 202 16.23 4.89 -5.92
N ASN A 203 16.70 3.65 -5.80
CA ASN A 203 16.30 2.57 -6.70
C ASN A 203 14.80 2.29 -6.60
N CYS A 204 14.22 2.21 -5.38
CA CYS A 204 12.77 2.04 -5.25
C CYS A 204 11.98 3.19 -5.88
N CYS A 205 12.42 4.45 -5.70
CA CYS A 205 11.80 5.62 -6.33
C CYS A 205 11.79 5.52 -7.86
N LYS A 206 12.89 5.10 -8.48
CA LYS A 206 12.92 4.89 -9.95
C LYS A 206 11.89 3.86 -10.42
N PHE A 207 11.68 2.80 -9.65
CA PHE A 207 10.67 1.77 -9.93
C PHE A 207 9.24 2.19 -9.58
N PHE A 208 9.06 3.23 -8.76
CA PHE A 208 7.74 3.80 -8.52
C PHE A 208 7.26 4.70 -9.67
N ASP A 209 8.17 5.18 -10.51
CA ASP A 209 7.88 6.06 -11.64
C ASP A 209 7.57 5.26 -12.93
N TYR A 210 7.20 5.96 -14.01
CA TYR A 210 6.91 5.37 -15.32
C TYR A 210 8.11 4.58 -15.89
N PRO A 211 7.92 3.41 -16.54
CA PRO A 211 6.64 2.75 -16.89
C PRO A 211 6.05 1.85 -15.80
N HIS A 212 6.66 1.82 -14.61
CA HIS A 212 6.34 0.88 -13.53
C HIS A 212 5.31 1.43 -12.54
N GLN A 213 4.61 2.50 -12.90
CA GLN A 213 3.73 3.24 -11.98
C GLN A 213 2.56 2.42 -11.41
N TYR A 214 2.21 1.27 -12.00
CA TYR A 214 1.13 0.42 -11.52
C TYR A 214 1.63 -0.78 -10.70
N ILE A 215 2.95 -0.94 -10.56
CA ILE A 215 3.54 -2.04 -9.82
C ILE A 215 3.50 -1.69 -8.32
N PRO A 216 2.82 -2.50 -7.49
CA PRO A 216 2.85 -2.30 -6.04
C PRO A 216 4.24 -2.61 -5.50
N LEU A 217 4.74 -1.71 -4.67
CA LEU A 217 6.07 -1.83 -4.08
C LEU A 217 6.08 -1.19 -2.70
N SER A 218 6.89 -1.76 -1.81
CA SER A 218 6.98 -1.34 -0.42
C SER A 218 8.43 -1.33 0.03
N LEU A 219 8.81 -0.25 0.70
CA LEU A 219 10.12 0.03 1.25
C LEU A 219 9.98 0.50 2.69
N CYS A 220 10.81 -0.02 3.59
CA CYS A 220 11.00 0.57 4.90
C CYS A 220 12.45 0.46 5.39
N LEU A 221 13.00 1.60 5.81
CA LEU A 221 14.35 1.74 6.31
C LEU A 221 14.37 1.77 7.84
N GLY A 222 15.39 1.14 8.44
CA GLY A 222 15.66 1.24 9.86
C GLY A 222 14.99 0.17 10.74
N PHE A 223 14.75 -1.04 10.21
CA PHE A 223 14.31 -2.13 11.07
C PHE A 223 15.40 -2.53 12.07
N PRO A 224 15.04 -2.87 13.31
CA PRO A 224 16.04 -3.32 14.28
C PRO A 224 16.59 -4.69 13.92
N GLU A 225 15.74 -5.61 13.45
CA GLU A 225 16.14 -6.98 13.16
C GLU A 225 15.61 -7.45 11.79
N LYS A 226 16.39 -8.30 11.10
CA LYS A 226 15.98 -8.98 9.86
C LYS A 226 14.69 -9.77 10.04
N LYS A 227 14.43 -10.29 11.24
CA LYS A 227 13.23 -11.07 11.52
C LYS A 227 11.97 -10.20 11.38
N ASP A 228 12.02 -8.97 11.92
CA ASP A 228 10.91 -8.02 11.82
C ASP A 228 10.57 -7.68 10.37
N VAL A 229 11.57 -7.68 9.49
CA VAL A 229 11.38 -7.50 8.05
C VAL A 229 10.67 -8.70 7.41
N LEU A 230 11.08 -9.92 7.78
CA LEU A 230 10.51 -11.16 7.22
C LEU A 230 9.06 -11.38 7.65
N ASP A 231 8.77 -11.08 8.91
CA ASP A 231 7.42 -11.18 9.49
C ASP A 231 6.53 -9.97 9.10
N GLY A 232 7.16 -8.87 8.65
CA GLY A 232 6.52 -7.62 8.32
C GLY A 232 5.97 -7.56 6.88
N PRO A 233 5.28 -6.47 6.50
CA PRO A 233 4.65 -6.32 5.20
C PRO A 233 5.59 -5.87 4.09
N PHE A 234 6.74 -5.27 4.43
CA PHE A 234 7.66 -4.66 3.47
C PHE A 234 8.47 -5.72 2.69
N LEU A 235 8.74 -5.42 1.42
CA LEU A 235 9.52 -6.29 0.53
C LEU A 235 10.93 -5.77 0.28
N ASN A 236 11.17 -4.50 0.54
CA ASN A 236 12.47 -3.87 0.46
C ASN A 236 12.74 -3.21 1.80
N ALA A 237 13.84 -3.53 2.45
CA ALA A 237 14.13 -2.96 3.74
C ALA A 237 15.62 -2.91 4.09
N THR A 238 15.95 -2.07 5.06
CA THR A 238 17.22 -2.15 5.78
C THR A 238 17.01 -2.62 7.21
N ALA A 239 17.96 -3.40 7.73
CA ALA A 239 17.96 -3.86 9.11
C ALA A 239 19.31 -3.66 9.79
N PHE A 240 19.32 -3.28 11.08
CA PHE A 240 20.56 -3.02 11.83
C PHE A 240 21.42 -4.27 12.03
N ASP A 241 20.81 -5.46 12.15
CA ASP A 241 21.52 -6.74 12.30
C ASP A 241 21.88 -7.42 10.95
N ALA A 242 21.61 -6.76 9.82
CA ALA A 242 22.00 -7.24 8.50
C ALA A 242 23.46 -6.89 8.21
N LYS A 243 24.27 -7.91 7.88
CA LYS A 243 25.72 -7.76 7.60
C LYS A 243 26.05 -7.62 6.12
N SER A 244 25.14 -8.05 5.24
CA SER A 244 25.32 -7.98 3.79
C SER A 244 23.96 -7.97 3.09
N PRO A 245 23.87 -7.43 1.86
CA PRO A 245 22.65 -7.49 1.06
C PRO A 245 22.21 -8.94 0.84
N LYS A 246 20.94 -9.24 1.14
CA LYS A 246 20.37 -10.59 0.95
C LYS A 246 18.95 -10.49 0.41
N ARG A 247 18.65 -11.31 -0.60
CA ARG A 247 17.27 -11.68 -0.93
C ARG A 247 16.92 -12.96 -0.19
N LYS A 248 15.78 -12.97 0.48
CA LYS A 248 15.25 -14.12 1.21
C LYS A 248 13.84 -14.41 0.73
N SER A 249 13.44 -15.68 0.74
CA SER A 249 12.05 -16.03 0.57
C SER A 249 11.26 -15.55 1.78
N LYS A 250 10.04 -15.05 1.56
CA LYS A 250 9.11 -14.79 2.66
C LYS A 250 8.50 -16.13 3.06
N GLU A 251 8.67 -16.55 4.31
CA GLU A 251 7.90 -17.68 4.82
C GLU A 251 6.43 -17.23 4.81
N LEU A 252 5.61 -17.96 4.07
CA LEU A 252 4.17 -17.73 4.04
C LEU A 252 3.65 -18.23 5.39
N ASN A 253 3.72 -17.38 6.42
CA ASN A 253 2.97 -17.62 7.63
C ASN A 253 1.50 -17.48 7.24
N GLU A 254 0.83 -18.62 6.98
CA GLU A 254 -0.62 -18.68 7.10
C GLU A 254 -0.98 -18.04 8.46
N PRO A 255 -2.02 -17.18 8.52
CA PRO A 255 -2.38 -16.53 9.76
C PRO A 255 -2.64 -17.61 10.82
N SER A 256 -1.71 -17.69 11.77
CA SER A 256 -1.81 -18.56 12.92
C SER A 256 -3.12 -18.24 13.63
N LYS A 257 -3.94 -19.28 13.85
CA LYS A 257 -5.19 -19.21 14.62
C LYS A 257 -4.94 -18.39 15.89
N ILE A 258 -5.47 -17.18 15.91
CA ILE A 258 -5.60 -16.39 17.12
C ILE A 258 -6.60 -17.14 17.99
N THR A 259 -6.12 -17.65 19.13
CA THR A 259 -6.98 -18.12 20.22
C THR A 259 -7.73 -16.89 20.75
N GLU A 260 -8.98 -16.72 20.32
CA GLU A 260 -9.88 -15.68 20.84
C GLU A 260 -10.28 -15.97 22.30
N PRO A 261 -10.43 -14.95 23.16
CA PRO A 261 -11.42 -14.97 24.21
C PRO A 261 -12.76 -14.43 23.67
N ASP A 262 -13.79 -15.28 23.78
CA ASP A 262 -15.23 -15.05 23.64
C ASP A 262 -15.69 -13.58 23.56
N LYS A 263 -16.10 -13.12 22.36
CA LYS A 263 -17.33 -12.34 22.11
C LYS A 263 -17.82 -12.54 20.67
N LYS A 264 -19.00 -13.15 20.52
CA LYS A 264 -19.80 -13.30 19.29
C LYS A 264 -19.75 -12.06 18.38
N TYR A 265 -19.04 -12.18 17.26
CA TYR A 265 -19.29 -11.49 16.01
C TYR A 265 -19.23 -12.52 14.87
N PRO A 266 -20.01 -12.36 13.78
CA PRO A 266 -20.13 -13.38 12.75
C PRO A 266 -18.79 -13.56 12.01
N SER A 267 -18.37 -14.83 11.95
CA SER A 267 -17.08 -15.31 11.48
C SER A 267 -16.63 -14.78 10.10
N HIS A 268 -15.40 -14.26 10.11
CA HIS A 268 -14.58 -13.79 8.98
C HIS A 268 -14.15 -14.92 8.02
N ASP A 269 -14.45 -16.18 8.35
CA ASP A 269 -14.04 -17.37 7.60
C ASP A 269 -15.00 -17.70 6.42
N SER A 270 -16.16 -17.04 6.37
CA SER A 270 -17.11 -17.14 5.25
C SER A 270 -16.79 -16.17 4.09
N TYR A 271 -16.04 -15.10 4.35
CA TYR A 271 -15.73 -14.05 3.37
C TYR A 271 -14.46 -14.33 2.58
N ILE A 272 -13.42 -14.88 3.21
CA ILE A 272 -12.19 -15.31 2.51
C ILE A 272 -12.47 -16.55 1.64
N LYS A 273 -13.36 -17.46 2.10
CA LYS A 273 -13.91 -18.53 1.23
C LYS A 273 -14.71 -18.00 0.05
N ARG A 274 -15.36 -16.83 0.16
CA ARG A 274 -16.05 -16.16 -0.96
C ARG A 274 -15.12 -15.41 -1.91
N LEU A 275 -13.96 -14.93 -1.45
CA LEU A 275 -12.96 -14.27 -2.31
C LEU A 275 -12.06 -15.27 -3.05
N LEU A 276 -11.78 -16.44 -2.46
CA LEU A 276 -11.08 -17.54 -3.13
C LEU A 276 -11.98 -18.34 -4.09
N PHE A 277 -13.30 -18.27 -3.93
CA PHE A 277 -14.27 -18.64 -4.96
C PHE A 277 -14.67 -17.40 -5.76
N SER A 278 -13.75 -16.93 -6.60
CA SER A 278 -14.12 -16.21 -7.82
C SER A 278 -15.30 -16.95 -8.48
N PRO A 279 -16.29 -16.28 -9.10
CA PRO A 279 -17.33 -16.97 -9.86
C PRO A 279 -16.58 -17.91 -10.79
N SER A 280 -16.78 -19.22 -10.63
CA SER A 280 -15.88 -20.22 -11.19
C SER A 280 -15.58 -19.81 -12.63
N TRP A 281 -14.33 -19.83 -13.05
CA TRP A 281 -14.02 -19.49 -14.45
C TRP A 281 -14.95 -20.25 -15.41
N GLY A 282 -15.40 -21.46 -15.02
CA GLY A 282 -16.49 -22.19 -15.66
C GLY A 282 -17.85 -21.47 -15.75
N TYR A 283 -18.30 -20.73 -14.73
CA TYR A 283 -19.52 -19.92 -14.76
C TYR A 283 -19.40 -18.70 -15.68
N LEU A 284 -18.28 -17.98 -15.64
CA LEU A 284 -18.03 -16.86 -16.58
C LEU A 284 -17.87 -17.36 -18.02
N ILE A 285 -17.17 -18.47 -18.23
CA ILE A 285 -17.07 -19.15 -19.52
C ILE A 285 -18.46 -19.61 -19.99
N ARG A 286 -19.31 -20.16 -19.11
CA ARG A 286 -20.69 -20.54 -19.44
C ARG A 286 -21.54 -19.34 -19.85
N ILE A 287 -21.45 -18.21 -19.14
CA ILE A 287 -22.18 -16.98 -19.52
C ILE A 287 -21.70 -16.46 -20.87
N PHE A 288 -20.38 -16.41 -21.09
CA PHE A 288 -19.81 -15.96 -22.35
C PHE A 288 -20.23 -16.86 -23.52
N LEU A 289 -20.24 -18.17 -23.32
CA LEU A 289 -20.68 -19.15 -24.31
C LEU A 289 -22.19 -19.08 -24.58
N ILE A 290 -23.03 -18.90 -23.56
CA ILE A 290 -24.48 -18.69 -23.74
C ILE A 290 -24.74 -17.42 -24.55
N SER A 291 -24.00 -16.35 -24.30
CA SER A 291 -24.09 -15.11 -25.06
C SER A 291 -23.73 -15.31 -26.54
N ILE A 292 -22.68 -16.09 -26.84
CA ILE A 292 -22.31 -16.45 -28.21
C ILE A 292 -23.39 -17.29 -28.90
N VAL A 293 -24.01 -18.23 -28.20
CA VAL A 293 -25.11 -19.06 -28.75
C VAL A 293 -26.34 -18.20 -29.06
N ILE A 294 -26.75 -17.31 -28.15
CA ILE A 294 -27.87 -16.39 -28.37
C ILE A 294 -27.59 -15.47 -29.56
N PHE A 295 -26.39 -14.90 -29.64
CA PHE A 295 -25.97 -14.07 -30.76
C PHE A 295 -26.01 -14.84 -32.09
N SER A 296 -25.56 -16.10 -32.08
CA SER A 296 -25.58 -16.97 -33.27
C SER A 296 -27.00 -17.30 -33.73
N ILE A 297 -27.93 -17.56 -32.80
CA ILE A 297 -29.35 -17.81 -33.10
C ILE A 297 -30.01 -16.55 -33.67
N LEU A 298 -29.75 -15.38 -33.08
CA LEU A 298 -30.28 -14.10 -33.57
C LEU A 298 -29.73 -13.75 -34.96
N PHE A 299 -28.45 -14.05 -35.22
CA PHE A 299 -27.83 -13.90 -36.52
C PHE A 299 -28.41 -14.86 -37.57
N LEU A 300 -28.71 -16.11 -37.18
CA LEU A 300 -29.42 -17.08 -38.04
C LEU A 300 -30.86 -16.62 -38.35
N ALA A 301 -31.59 -16.11 -37.35
CA ALA A 301 -32.94 -15.60 -37.54
C ALA A 301 -32.95 -14.36 -38.45
N GLY A 302 -31.98 -13.45 -38.28
CA GLY A 302 -31.82 -12.28 -39.14
C GLY A 302 -31.45 -12.63 -40.59
N THR A 303 -30.68 -13.69 -40.83
CA THR A 303 -30.31 -14.15 -42.18
C THR A 303 -31.44 -14.90 -42.89
N ILE A 304 -32.32 -15.58 -42.15
CA ILE A 304 -33.56 -16.19 -42.67
C ILE A 304 -34.55 -15.10 -43.14
N VAL A 305 -34.64 -13.98 -42.43
CA VAL A 305 -35.51 -12.85 -42.78
C VAL A 305 -35.00 -12.07 -43.99
N THR A 306 -33.70 -12.12 -44.30
CA THR A 306 -33.06 -11.26 -45.30
C THR A 306 -32.60 -11.93 -46.60
N SER A 307 -32.79 -13.25 -46.80
CA SER A 307 -32.28 -13.90 -48.02
C SER A 307 -33.28 -14.83 -48.71
N GLN A 308 -33.88 -14.32 -49.79
CA GLN A 308 -34.63 -15.14 -50.75
C GLN A 308 -33.77 -15.72 -51.89
N LEU A 309 -32.43 -15.61 -51.89
CA LEU A 309 -31.63 -16.22 -52.97
C LEU A 309 -30.20 -16.70 -52.64
N THR A 310 -29.68 -16.49 -51.43
CA THR A 310 -28.30 -16.90 -51.06
C THR A 310 -28.18 -17.62 -49.71
N GLY A 311 -29.31 -17.92 -49.05
CA GLY A 311 -29.35 -18.41 -47.67
C GLY A 311 -28.85 -19.85 -47.43
N ALA A 312 -28.78 -20.69 -48.47
CA ALA A 312 -28.51 -22.13 -48.27
C ALA A 312 -27.06 -22.43 -47.85
N ILE A 313 -26.06 -21.73 -48.39
CA ILE A 313 -24.64 -22.00 -48.10
C ILE A 313 -24.24 -21.42 -46.73
N VAL A 314 -24.72 -20.23 -46.39
CA VAL A 314 -24.44 -19.56 -45.10
C VAL A 314 -25.14 -20.29 -43.95
N SER A 315 -26.35 -20.81 -44.17
CA SER A 315 -27.08 -21.66 -43.23
C SER A 315 -26.29 -22.91 -42.83
N GLN A 316 -25.75 -23.65 -43.80
CA GLN A 316 -25.03 -24.90 -43.52
C GLN A 316 -23.70 -24.67 -42.80
N LEU A 317 -22.96 -23.62 -43.17
CA LEU A 317 -21.69 -23.29 -42.52
C LEU A 317 -21.91 -22.83 -41.07
N THR A 318 -22.95 -22.03 -40.83
CA THR A 318 -23.28 -21.55 -39.49
C THR A 318 -23.81 -22.68 -38.61
N GLY A 319 -24.62 -23.60 -39.18
CA GLY A 319 -25.05 -24.82 -38.48
C GLY A 319 -23.89 -25.71 -38.06
N ALA A 320 -22.89 -25.90 -38.93
CA ALA A 320 -21.69 -26.68 -38.61
C ALA A 320 -20.84 -26.07 -37.48
N ILE A 321 -20.72 -24.74 -37.44
CA ILE A 321 -20.02 -24.02 -36.38
C ILE A 321 -20.77 -24.17 -35.03
N VAL A 322 -22.10 -24.04 -35.04
CA VAL A 322 -22.92 -24.20 -33.83
C VAL A 322 -22.85 -25.63 -33.29
N ILE A 323 -22.93 -26.64 -34.15
CA ILE A 323 -22.76 -28.05 -33.75
C ILE A 323 -21.36 -28.30 -33.17
N SER A 324 -20.32 -27.75 -33.78
CA SER A 324 -18.94 -27.90 -33.28
C SER A 324 -18.75 -27.26 -31.90
N LEU A 325 -19.36 -26.10 -31.67
CA LEU A 325 -19.36 -25.43 -30.35
C LEU A 325 -20.16 -26.21 -29.30
N LEU A 326 -21.28 -26.83 -29.68
CA LEU A 326 -22.08 -27.68 -28.79
C LEU A 326 -21.35 -28.98 -28.40
N ILE A 327 -20.59 -29.57 -29.33
CA ILE A 327 -19.75 -30.74 -29.05
C ILE A 327 -18.59 -30.36 -28.11
N ALA A 328 -17.93 -29.22 -28.36
CA ALA A 328 -16.90 -28.69 -27.46
C ALA A 328 -17.46 -28.40 -26.05
N PHE A 329 -18.70 -27.92 -25.95
CA PHE A 329 -19.42 -27.72 -24.69
C PHE A 329 -19.71 -29.03 -23.95
N TYR A 330 -20.17 -30.07 -24.65
CA TYR A 330 -20.43 -31.39 -24.06
C TYR A 330 -19.15 -32.06 -23.54
N LEU A 331 -18.04 -31.91 -24.27
CA LEU A 331 -16.75 -32.48 -23.88
C LEU A 331 -16.08 -31.68 -22.74
N GLY A 332 -16.19 -30.35 -22.75
CA GLY A 332 -15.61 -29.47 -21.72
C GLY A 332 -16.33 -29.47 -20.37
N THR A 333 -17.50 -30.12 -20.26
CA THR A 333 -18.24 -30.27 -19.00
C THR A 333 -18.00 -31.61 -18.29
N LYS A 334 -17.19 -32.50 -18.88
CA LYS A 334 -16.79 -33.82 -18.34
C LYS A 334 -15.38 -33.86 -17.72
N ILE A 335 -14.67 -32.74 -17.69
CA ILE A 335 -13.40 -32.53 -16.95
C ILE A 335 -13.73 -31.63 -15.75
#